data_AF-A0A7J8MJF1-F1
#
_entry.id   AF-A0A7J8MJF1-F1
#
_cell.length_a   1.000
_cell.length_b   1.000
_cell.length_c   1.000
_cell.angle_alpha   90.00
_cell.angle_beta   90.00
_cell.angle_gamma   90.00
#
_symmetry.space_group_name_H-M   'P 1'
#
loop_
_entity.id
_entity.type
_entity.pdbx_description
1 polymer ?
#
loop_
_entity_poly.entity_id
_entity_poly.type
_entity_poly.pdbx_seq_one_letter_code
_entity_poly.pdbx_strand_id
1 'polypeptide(L)'
;MDVTVEGPSMIRPAKDTPKERQWISNLDMVMATYHVPLLFFYKPNGSSDFFKPQVLKEALSKTLVPFYPMAGRLGLDENGRLEILCNAEGNWKLEGLKALLLCVYFAR
;
A
#
# COMPACT_ATOMS: atom_id res chain seq x y z
N MET A 1 -24.60 15.69 -1.18
CA MET A 1 -24.15 14.30 -0.99
C MET A 1 -23.47 14.27 0.36
N ASP A 2 -24.11 13.63 1.34
CA ASP A 2 -23.49 13.44 2.65
C ASP A 2 -22.69 12.13 2.62
N VAL A 3 -21.39 12.22 2.86
CA VAL A 3 -20.48 11.08 2.95
C VAL A 3 -19.97 11.04 4.38
N THR A 4 -20.28 9.96 5.09
CA THR A 4 -19.76 9.70 6.43
C THR A 4 -18.56 8.76 6.31
N VAL A 5 -17.43 9.17 6.87
CA VAL A 5 -16.20 8.37 6.87
C VAL A 5 -16.17 7.52 8.14
N GLU A 6 -16.16 6.20 8.00
CA GLU A 6 -15.78 5.32 9.11
C GLU A 6 -14.28 5.48 9.38
N GLY A 7 -13.89 5.48 10.66
CA GLY A 7 -12.53 5.81 11.08
C GLY A 7 -11.44 4.94 10.42
N PRO A 8 -10.19 5.45 10.34
CA PRO A 8 -9.10 4.74 9.67
C PRO A 8 -8.78 3.42 10.38
N SER A 9 -8.47 2.38 9.60
CA SER A 9 -7.99 1.11 10.13
C SER A 9 -6.63 0.74 9.55
N MET A 10 -5.67 0.46 10.41
CA MET A 10 -4.38 -0.10 10.03
C MET A 10 -4.55 -1.55 9.54
N ILE A 11 -3.99 -1.87 8.38
CA ILE A 11 -3.95 -3.24 7.85
C ILE A 11 -2.50 -3.69 7.72
N ARG A 12 -2.17 -4.81 8.37
CA ARG A 12 -0.85 -5.44 8.36
C ARG A 12 -0.83 -6.66 7.44
N PRO A 13 0.35 -7.08 6.94
CA PRO A 13 0.48 -8.35 6.23
C PRO A 13 -0.06 -9.53 7.07
N ALA A 14 -0.69 -10.49 6.41
CA ALA A 14 -1.30 -11.65 7.07
C ALA A 14 -0.27 -12.65 7.63
N LYS A 15 0.99 -12.53 7.20
CA LYS A 15 2.12 -13.36 7.60
C LYS A 15 3.34 -12.48 7.79
N ASP A 16 4.35 -13.00 8.50
CA ASP A 16 5.64 -12.34 8.59
C ASP A 16 6.25 -12.15 7.20
N THR A 17 6.80 -10.95 6.99
CA THR A 17 7.46 -10.55 5.75
C THR A 17 8.92 -10.17 6.04
N PRO A 18 9.82 -10.26 5.06
CA PRO A 18 11.20 -9.82 5.21
C PRO A 18 11.27 -8.40 5.78
N LYS A 19 12.12 -8.23 6.80
CA LYS A 19 12.40 -6.93 7.41
C LYS A 19 13.71 -6.42 6.85
N GLU A 20 13.60 -5.57 5.85
CA GLU A 20 14.73 -5.08 5.07
C GLU A 20 14.54 -3.62 4.66
N ARG A 21 15.62 -3.04 4.14
CA ARG A 21 15.60 -1.72 3.50
C ARG A 21 15.71 -1.95 2.00
N GLN A 22 14.70 -1.56 1.25
CA GLN A 22 14.73 -1.67 -0.21
C GLN A 22 15.20 -0.36 -0.85
N TRP A 23 16.22 -0.50 -1.68
CA TRP A 23 16.77 0.60 -2.45
C TRP A 23 15.79 1.04 -3.55
N ILE A 24 15.60 2.36 -3.66
CA ILE A 24 14.74 2.97 -4.68
C ILE A 24 15.58 3.36 -5.90
N SER A 25 15.13 2.95 -7.08
CA SER A 25 15.83 3.25 -8.33
C SER A 25 15.77 4.74 -8.69
N ASN A 26 16.69 5.20 -9.54
CA ASN A 26 16.66 6.60 -10.01
C ASN A 26 15.34 6.92 -10.73
N LEU A 27 14.73 5.95 -11.43
CA LEU A 27 13.45 6.13 -12.10
C LEU A 27 12.32 6.35 -11.07
N ASP A 28 12.30 5.55 -10.00
CA ASP A 28 11.31 5.66 -8.93
C ASP A 28 11.44 6.97 -8.13
N MET A 29 12.65 7.54 -8.06
CA MET A 29 12.91 8.86 -7.46
C MET A 29 12.38 10.01 -8.31
N VAL A 30 12.41 9.89 -9.64
CA VAL A 30 11.90 10.92 -10.57
C VAL A 30 10.36 10.91 -10.59
N MET A 31 9.74 9.77 -10.35
CA MET A 31 8.29 9.64 -10.27
C MET A 31 7.71 10.40 -9.07
N ALA A 32 6.57 11.06 -9.31
CA ALA A 32 5.88 11.94 -8.36
C ALA A 32 5.94 11.42 -6.91
N THR A 33 6.33 12.29 -6.00
CA THR A 33 6.35 12.04 -4.54
C THR A 33 4.95 12.08 -3.93
N TYR A 34 3.92 12.41 -4.72
CA TYR A 34 2.53 12.54 -4.29
C TYR A 34 1.72 11.27 -4.58
N HIS A 35 0.71 11.00 -3.74
CA HIS A 35 -0.25 9.93 -3.97
C HIS A 35 -1.07 10.21 -5.23
N VAL A 36 -1.19 9.21 -6.12
CA VAL A 36 -2.09 9.28 -7.28
C VAL A 36 -3.48 8.87 -6.82
N PRO A 37 -4.47 9.79 -6.77
CA PRO A 37 -5.83 9.43 -6.43
C PRO A 37 -6.44 8.64 -7.58
N LEU A 38 -6.85 7.40 -7.31
CA LEU A 38 -7.61 6.56 -8.24
C LEU A 38 -8.99 6.28 -7.66
N LEU A 39 -10.03 6.50 -8.47
CA LEU A 39 -11.42 6.24 -8.09
C LEU A 39 -12.01 5.16 -9.01
N PHE A 40 -12.44 4.06 -8.40
CA PHE A 40 -13.06 2.94 -9.11
C PHE A 40 -14.54 2.83 -8.76
N PHE A 41 -15.40 2.73 -9.78
CA PHE A 41 -16.84 2.57 -9.62
C PHE A 41 -17.26 1.14 -9.92
N TYR A 42 -18.03 0.53 -9.01
CA TYR A 42 -18.51 -0.84 -9.14
C TYR A 42 -20.03 -0.88 -8.96
N LYS A 43 -20.72 -1.68 -9.79
CA LYS A 43 -22.15 -1.93 -9.65
C LYS A 43 -22.39 -3.05 -8.62
N PRO A 44 -23.42 -2.96 -7.77
CA PRO A 44 -23.83 -4.06 -6.89
C PRO A 44 -24.07 -5.34 -7.69
N ASN A 45 -23.52 -6.45 -7.21
CA ASN A 45 -23.65 -7.76 -7.86
C ASN A 45 -24.74 -8.65 -7.23
N GLY A 46 -25.52 -8.12 -6.28
CA GLY A 46 -26.56 -8.86 -5.56
C GLY A 46 -26.05 -9.82 -4.48
N SER A 47 -24.74 -9.93 -4.29
CA SER A 47 -24.16 -10.79 -3.27
C SER A 47 -24.20 -10.14 -1.89
N SER A 48 -24.43 -10.95 -0.85
CA SER A 48 -24.42 -10.48 0.54
C SER A 48 -23.05 -9.99 1.00
N ASP A 49 -21.97 -10.35 0.29
CA ASP A 49 -20.59 -9.97 0.59
C ASP A 49 -20.04 -8.80 -0.25
N PHE A 50 -20.88 -8.20 -1.10
CA PHE A 50 -20.48 -7.08 -1.94
C PHE A 50 -19.91 -5.93 -1.08
N PHE A 51 -18.63 -5.62 -1.28
CA PHE A 51 -17.88 -4.59 -0.53
C PHE A 51 -17.93 -4.72 1.00
N LYS A 52 -18.05 -5.94 1.53
CA LYS A 52 -17.90 -6.15 2.98
C LYS A 52 -16.51 -5.70 3.46
N PRO A 53 -16.42 -4.75 4.41
CA PRO A 53 -15.13 -4.22 4.87
C PRO A 53 -14.19 -5.30 5.41
N GLN A 54 -14.71 -6.32 6.10
CA GLN A 54 -13.90 -7.41 6.64
C GLN A 54 -13.24 -8.23 5.53
N VAL A 55 -14.00 -8.56 4.47
CA VAL A 55 -13.49 -9.33 3.33
C VAL A 55 -12.39 -8.55 2.61
N LEU A 56 -12.57 -7.25 2.40
CA LEU A 56 -11.57 -6.39 1.78
C LEU A 56 -10.30 -6.25 2.64
N LYS A 57 -10.46 -6.09 3.96
CA LYS A 57 -9.32 -6.01 4.90
C LYS A 57 -8.51 -7.29 4.92
N GLU A 58 -9.17 -8.45 4.94
CA GLU A 58 -8.52 -9.76 4.87
C GLU A 58 -7.80 -10.00 3.53
N ALA A 59 -8.46 -9.66 2.42
CA ALA A 59 -7.87 -9.78 1.09
C ALA A 59 -6.62 -8.90 0.97
N LEU A 60 -6.68 -7.65 1.43
CA LEU A 60 -5.54 -6.74 1.42
C LEU A 60 -4.41 -7.26 2.32
N SER A 61 -4.71 -7.74 3.52
CA SER A 61 -3.73 -8.34 4.43
C SER A 61 -2.99 -9.52 3.78
N LYS A 62 -3.69 -10.38 3.02
CA LYS A 62 -3.07 -11.49 2.27
C LYS A 62 -2.22 -10.99 1.10
N THR A 63 -2.68 -9.99 0.34
CA THR A 63 -1.94 -9.39 -0.78
C THR A 63 -0.67 -8.69 -0.32
N LEU A 64 -0.67 -8.09 0.87
CA LEU A 64 0.51 -7.46 1.47
C LEU A 64 1.65 -8.45 1.78
N VAL A 65 1.44 -9.77 1.72
CA VAL A 65 2.52 -10.75 1.93
C VAL A 65 3.49 -10.78 0.73
N PRO A 66 3.04 -11.07 -0.51
CA PRO A 66 3.91 -10.97 -1.69
C PRO A 66 4.28 -9.52 -2.03
N PHE A 67 3.44 -8.54 -1.70
CA PHE A 67 3.70 -7.11 -1.91
C PHE A 67 4.11 -6.41 -0.62
N TYR A 68 4.93 -7.06 0.21
CA TYR A 68 5.36 -6.53 1.52
C TYR A 68 6.01 -5.15 1.50
N PRO A 69 6.68 -4.68 0.42
CA PRO A 69 7.15 -3.30 0.38
C PRO A 69 6.00 -2.30 0.58
N MET A 70 4.78 -2.60 0.11
CA MET A 70 3.57 -1.76 0.28
C MET A 70 3.09 -1.59 1.72
N ALA A 71 3.53 -2.47 2.63
CA ALA A 71 3.25 -2.34 4.06
C ALA A 71 4.37 -1.60 4.82
N GLY A 72 5.38 -1.09 4.11
CA GLY A 72 6.52 -0.36 4.67
C GLY A 72 6.30 1.15 4.81
N ARG A 73 7.40 1.84 5.09
CA ARG A 73 7.46 3.31 5.22
C ARG A 73 8.58 3.87 4.35
N LEU A 74 8.49 5.12 3.95
CA LEU A 74 9.64 5.82 3.36
C LEU A 74 10.65 6.14 4.45
N GLY A 75 11.92 5.90 4.15
CA GLY A 75 13.07 6.24 4.97
C GLY A 75 14.14 6.93 4.13
N LEU A 76 15.22 7.32 4.80
CA LEU A 76 16.43 7.86 4.19
C LEU A 76 17.62 7.01 4.64
N ASP A 77 18.51 6.72 3.69
CA ASP A 77 19.80 6.09 3.99
C ASP A 77 20.81 7.11 4.57
N GLU A 78 22.02 6.64 4.88
CA GLU A 78 23.10 7.48 5.44
C GLU A 78 23.54 8.62 4.50
N ASN A 79 23.27 8.50 3.20
CA ASN A 79 23.59 9.51 2.19
C ASN A 79 22.39 10.44 1.89
N GLY A 80 21.28 10.30 2.60
CA GLY A 80 20.05 11.05 2.37
C GLY A 80 19.26 10.61 1.13
N ARG A 81 19.54 9.41 0.61
CA ARG A 81 18.78 8.80 -0.49
C ARG A 81 17.53 8.12 0.04
N LEU A 82 16.42 8.25 -0.69
CA LEU A 82 15.17 7.59 -0.33
C LEU A 82 15.27 6.07 -0.42
N GLU A 83 14.69 5.39 0.56
CA GLU A 83 14.57 3.93 0.65
C GLU A 83 13.20 3.52 1.22
N ILE A 84 12.81 2.26 1.02
CA ILE A 84 11.61 1.70 1.63
C ILE A 84 12.03 0.86 2.84
N LEU A 85 11.55 1.25 4.02
CA LEU A 85 11.68 0.50 5.26
C LEU A 85 10.55 -0.54 5.33
N CYS A 86 10.86 -1.79 5.00
CA CYS A 86 9.92 -2.90 5.07
C CYS A 86 9.79 -3.38 6.52
N ASN A 87 8.94 -2.72 7.32
CA ASN A 87 8.79 -3.01 8.76
C ASN A 87 7.49 -3.77 9.12
N ALA A 88 6.66 -4.12 8.13
CA ALA A 88 5.36 -4.79 8.30
C ALA A 88 4.40 -4.08 9.27
N GLU A 89 4.61 -2.79 9.56
CA GLU A 89 3.77 -2.05 10.52
C GLU A 89 2.34 -1.83 10.00
N GLY A 90 2.16 -1.98 8.69
CA GLY A 90 0.90 -1.81 8.01
C GLY A 90 0.70 -0.40 7.47
N ASN A 91 -0.29 -0.29 6.60
CA ASN A 91 -0.65 0.97 5.96
C ASN A 91 -1.83 1.62 6.70
N TRP A 92 -1.62 2.84 7.19
CA TRP A 92 -2.68 3.68 7.80
C TRP A 92 -2.41 5.16 7.56
N LYS A 93 -1.13 5.54 7.58
CA LYS A 93 -0.68 6.88 7.21
C LYS A 93 -0.68 6.99 5.70
N LEU A 94 -1.38 7.99 5.21
CA LEU A 94 -1.39 8.54 3.85
C LEU A 94 -0.01 9.05 3.36
N GLU A 95 1.09 8.47 3.87
CA GLU A 95 2.47 8.74 3.47
C GLU A 95 3.28 7.45 3.22
N GLY A 96 2.65 6.28 3.34
CA GLY A 96 3.28 4.97 3.20
C GLY A 96 2.85 4.22 1.96
N LEU A 97 3.70 4.29 0.93
CA LEU A 97 3.70 3.59 -0.36
C LEU A 97 2.63 3.91 -1.41
N LYS A 98 3.21 4.22 -2.58
CA LYS A 98 2.60 4.68 -3.80
C LYS A 98 1.90 3.50 -4.48
N ALA A 99 0.65 3.69 -4.90
CA ALA A 99 -0.04 2.82 -5.86
C ALA A 99 0.69 2.68 -7.21
N LEU A 100 1.74 3.48 -7.44
CA LEU A 100 2.62 3.42 -8.61
C LEU A 100 3.77 2.40 -8.51
N LEU A 101 4.08 1.83 -7.33
CA LEU A 101 5.10 0.76 -7.29
C LEU A 101 4.63 -0.49 -8.07
N LEU A 102 3.32 -0.65 -8.31
CA LEU A 102 2.80 -1.68 -9.21
C LEU A 102 3.28 -1.50 -10.65
N CYS A 103 3.46 -0.27 -11.15
CA CYS A 103 3.92 -0.06 -12.54
C CYS A 103 5.40 -0.43 -12.73
N VAL A 104 6.23 -0.34 -11.69
CA VAL A 104 7.66 -0.65 -11.80
C VAL A 104 7.96 -2.09 -11.38
N TYR A 105 7.25 -2.65 -10.39
CA TYR A 105 7.42 -4.06 -9.99
C TYR A 105 6.79 -5.07 -10.96
N PHE A 106 5.75 -4.72 -11.74
CA PHE A 106 5.28 -5.60 -12.83
C PHE A 106 6.19 -5.58 -14.08
N ALA A 107 7.24 -4.74 -14.10
CA ALA A 107 8.22 -4.70 -15.18
C ALA A 107 9.51 -5.51 -14.88
N ARG A 108 9.50 -6.35 -13.84
CA ARG A 108 10.54 -7.35 -13.56
C ARG A 108 9.94 -8.73 -13.36
#